data_AF-A0A443K7V3-F1
#
_entry.id   AF-A0A443K7V3-F1
#
_cell.length_a   1.000
_cell.length_b   1.000
_cell.length_c   1.000
_cell.angle_alpha   90.00
_cell.angle_beta   90.00
_cell.angle_gamma   90.00
#
_symmetry.space_group_name_H-M   'P 1'
#
loop_
_entity.id
_entity.type
_entity.pdbx_description
1 polymer ?
#
loop_
_entity_poly.entity_id
_entity_poly.type
_entity_poly.pdbx_seq_one_letter_code
_entity_poly.pdbx_strand_id
1 'polypeptide(L)'
;MRNVLSNQIKVNRAIKMSEIGAHAESAAAMLLAIPESVVEALPARLIAQLLDANWTLAQQSKAIAERDAISEGAIWDGRRMREIAA
;
A
#
# COMPACT_ATOMS: atom_id res chain seq x y z
N MET A 1 11.45 -25.78 -8.82
CA MET A 1 11.29 -24.74 -9.86
C MET A 1 9.85 -24.62 -10.42
N ARG A 2 8.79 -24.95 -9.65
CA ARG A 2 7.40 -25.00 -10.17
C ARG A 2 6.41 -23.98 -9.58
N ASN A 3 6.85 -23.05 -8.72
CA ASN A 3 5.93 -22.22 -7.92
C ASN A 3 5.99 -20.69 -8.21
N VAL A 4 7.12 -20.19 -8.74
CA VAL A 4 7.31 -18.73 -8.95
C VAL A 4 6.36 -18.16 -10.02
N LEU A 5 6.19 -18.87 -11.14
CA LEU A 5 5.33 -18.45 -12.26
C LEU A 5 3.83 -18.46 -11.90
N SER A 6 3.42 -19.40 -11.04
CA SER A 6 2.04 -19.53 -10.54
C SER A 6 1.65 -18.32 -9.69
N ASN A 7 2.51 -17.97 -8.73
CA ASN A 7 2.30 -16.81 -7.88
C ASN A 7 2.35 -15.52 -8.70
N GLN A 8 3.21 -15.42 -9.71
CA GLN A 8 3.30 -14.21 -10.53
C GLN A 8 2.02 -13.93 -11.35
N ILE A 9 1.40 -14.94 -11.96
CA ILE A 9 0.12 -14.77 -12.67
C ILE A 9 -0.99 -14.37 -11.70
N LYS A 10 -1.03 -15.01 -10.53
CA LYS A 10 -2.01 -14.73 -9.48
C LYS A 10 -1.87 -13.30 -8.94
N VAL A 11 -0.65 -12.86 -8.68
CA VAL A 11 -0.32 -11.49 -8.26
C VAL A 11 -0.71 -10.47 -9.33
N ASN A 12 -0.33 -10.71 -10.58
CA ASN A 12 -0.67 -9.80 -11.69
C ASN A 12 -2.19 -9.67 -11.85
N ARG A 13 -2.94 -10.76 -11.64
CA ARG A 13 -4.40 -10.72 -11.64
C ARG A 13 -4.93 -9.92 -10.45
N ALA A 14 -4.39 -10.12 -9.25
CA ALA A 14 -4.80 -9.37 -8.07
C ALA A 14 -4.58 -7.86 -8.26
N ILE A 15 -3.40 -7.44 -8.75
CA ILE A 15 -3.08 -6.03 -9.02
C ILE A 15 -4.06 -5.42 -10.03
N LYS A 16 -4.40 -6.16 -11.10
CA LYS A 16 -5.39 -5.68 -12.09
C LYS A 16 -6.81 -5.56 -11.54
N MET A 17 -7.14 -6.33 -10.51
CA MET A 17 -8.46 -6.30 -9.87
C MET A 17 -8.55 -5.24 -8.77
N SER A 18 -7.42 -4.89 -8.15
CA SER A 18 -7.36 -3.92 -7.06
C SER A 18 -7.42 -2.49 -7.55
N GLU A 19 -8.09 -1.62 -6.81
CA GLU A 19 -8.10 -0.16 -7.05
C GLU A 19 -6.68 0.42 -6.95
N ILE A 20 -5.89 -0.08 -5.99
CA ILE A 20 -4.50 0.36 -5.83
C ILE A 20 -3.60 0.02 -7.02
N GLY A 21 -4.07 -0.83 -7.95
CA GLY A 21 -3.34 -1.20 -9.16
C GLY A 21 -2.96 -0.01 -10.05
N ALA A 22 -3.66 1.12 -9.93
CA ALA A 22 -3.30 2.38 -10.60
C ALA A 22 -2.03 3.03 -10.03
N HIS A 23 -1.62 2.68 -8.81
CA HIS A 23 -0.44 3.20 -8.11
C HIS A 23 0.60 2.08 -7.95
N ALA A 24 1.33 1.80 -9.04
CA ALA A 24 2.22 0.63 -9.15
C ALA A 24 3.23 0.49 -7.99
N GLU A 25 3.87 1.58 -7.57
CA GLU A 25 4.86 1.53 -6.47
C GLU A 25 4.21 1.24 -5.12
N SER A 26 3.04 1.82 -4.85
CA SER A 26 2.29 1.56 -3.61
C SER A 26 1.76 0.13 -3.58
N ALA A 27 1.20 -0.37 -4.70
CA ALA A 27 0.75 -1.75 -4.82
C ALA A 27 1.91 -2.75 -4.62
N ALA A 28 3.09 -2.46 -5.19
CA ALA A 28 4.28 -3.28 -5.01
C ALA A 28 4.77 -3.28 -3.55
N ALA A 29 4.84 -2.12 -2.91
CA ALA A 29 5.25 -2.00 -1.51
C ALA A 29 4.31 -2.77 -0.57
N MET A 30 2.99 -2.66 -0.80
CA MET A 30 2.00 -3.41 -0.02
C MET A 30 2.08 -4.90 -0.25
N LEU A 31 2.30 -5.34 -1.49
CA LEU A 31 2.47 -6.75 -1.80
C LEU A 31 3.72 -7.33 -1.12
N LEU A 32 4.83 -6.58 -1.10
CA LEU A 32 6.06 -6.97 -0.41
C LEU A 32 5.89 -7.08 1.11
N ALA A 33 4.95 -6.35 1.69
CA ALA A 33 4.62 -6.45 3.12
C ALA A 33 3.79 -7.71 3.47
N ILE A 34 3.20 -8.39 2.48
CA ILE A 34 2.40 -9.60 2.69
C ILE A 34 3.33 -10.83 2.69
N PRO A 35 3.29 -11.68 3.73
CA PRO A 35 4.09 -12.91 3.76
C PRO A 35 3.77 -13.83 2.57
N GLU A 36 4.79 -14.48 2.02
CA GLU A 36 4.63 -15.37 0.86
C GLU A 36 3.60 -16.49 1.12
N SER A 37 3.57 -17.04 2.34
CA SER A 37 2.59 -18.06 2.75
C SER A 37 1.14 -17.58 2.64
N VAL A 38 0.88 -16.30 2.88
CA VAL A 38 -0.45 -15.69 2.74
C VAL A 38 -0.78 -15.51 1.25
N VAL A 39 0.19 -15.06 0.45
CA VAL A 39 0.04 -14.97 -1.01
C VAL A 39 -0.27 -16.35 -1.60
N GLU A 40 0.39 -17.40 -1.11
CA GLU A 40 0.15 -18.79 -1.54
C GLU A 40 -1.25 -19.29 -1.18
N ALA A 41 -1.69 -19.06 0.06
CA ALA A 41 -2.97 -19.55 0.58
C ALA A 41 -4.18 -18.82 -0.01
N LEU A 42 -4.05 -17.55 -0.37
CA LEU A 42 -5.18 -16.73 -0.82
C LEU A 42 -5.35 -16.76 -2.35
N PRO A 43 -6.61 -16.78 -2.85
CA PRO A 43 -6.90 -16.54 -4.25
C PRO A 43 -6.68 -15.05 -4.61
N ALA A 44 -6.41 -14.77 -5.88
CA ALA A 44 -6.13 -13.42 -6.39
C ALA A 44 -7.15 -12.36 -5.96
N ARG A 45 -8.45 -12.71 -5.91
CA ARG A 45 -9.52 -11.79 -5.49
C ARG A 45 -9.35 -11.33 -4.04
N LEU A 46 -8.95 -12.22 -3.13
CA LEU A 46 -8.75 -11.86 -1.72
C LEU A 46 -7.46 -11.08 -1.53
N ILE A 47 -6.43 -11.35 -2.33
CA ILE A 47 -5.21 -10.53 -2.37
C ILE A 47 -5.55 -9.10 -2.81
N ALA A 48 -6.37 -8.94 -3.86
CA ALA A 48 -6.80 -7.61 -4.32
C ALA A 48 -7.55 -6.84 -3.21
N GLN A 49 -8.52 -7.49 -2.54
CA GLN A 49 -9.26 -6.89 -1.43
C GLN A 49 -8.36 -6.52 -0.25
N LEU A 50 -7.35 -7.35 0.05
CA LEU A 50 -6.37 -7.07 1.10
C LEU A 50 -5.52 -5.83 0.76
N LEU A 51 -5.08 -5.72 -0.49
CA LEU A 51 -4.33 -4.55 -0.97
C LEU A 51 -5.16 -3.27 -0.88
N ASP A 52 -6.42 -3.29 -1.32
CA ASP A 52 -7.30 -2.12 -1.28
C ASP A 52 -7.67 -1.71 0.15
N ALA A 53 -7.89 -2.69 1.04
CA ALA A 53 -8.12 -2.42 2.46
C ALA A 53 -6.90 -1.77 3.12
N ASN A 54 -5.69 -2.26 2.81
CA ASN A 54 -4.45 -1.69 3.33
C ASN A 54 -4.20 -0.28 2.79
N TRP A 55 -4.55 -0.02 1.53
CA TRP A 55 -4.52 1.32 0.98
C TRP A 55 -5.47 2.28 1.67
N THR A 56 -6.71 1.86 1.88
CA THR A 56 -7.71 2.67 2.59
C THR A 56 -7.21 3.03 3.99
N LEU A 57 -6.65 2.04 4.71
CA LEU A 57 -6.05 2.26 6.03
C LEU A 57 -4.87 3.24 5.97
N ALA A 58 -3.96 3.08 5.00
CA ALA A 58 -2.81 3.96 4.84
C ALA A 58 -3.23 5.40 4.55
N GLN A 59 -4.26 5.61 3.72
CA GLN A 59 -4.78 6.94 3.43
C GLN A 59 -5.43 7.58 4.67
N GLN A 60 -6.17 6.81 5.46
CA GLN A 60 -6.73 7.28 6.73
C GLN A 60 -5.62 7.65 7.73
N SER A 61 -4.58 6.82 7.84
CA SER A 61 -3.44 7.08 8.73
C SER A 61 -2.71 8.37 8.34
N LYS A 62 -2.51 8.63 7.04
CA LYS A 62 -1.90 9.88 6.57
C LYS A 62 -2.78 11.09 6.88
N ALA A 63 -4.09 10.98 6.70
CA ALA A 63 -5.02 12.07 7.02
C ALA A 63 -5.03 12.42 8.52
N ILE A 64 -4.88 11.41 9.40
CA ILE A 64 -4.73 11.65 10.85
C ILE A 64 -3.41 12.37 11.13
N ALA A 65 -2.29 11.87 10.58
CA ALA A 65 -0.99 12.50 10.77
C ALA A 65 -0.95 13.96 10.28
N GLU A 66 -1.56 14.24 9.13
CA GLU A 66 -1.70 15.60 8.60
C GLU A 66 -2.52 16.50 9.54
N ARG A 67 -3.60 15.97 10.13
CA ARG A 67 -4.41 16.72 11.11
C ARG A 67 -3.63 17.03 12.37
N ASP A 68 -2.88 16.05 12.89
CA ASP A 68 -2.10 16.19 14.11
C ASP A 68 -0.99 17.21 13.91
N ALA A 69 -0.26 17.13 12.79
CA ALA A 69 0.73 18.11 12.37
C ALA A 69 0.20 19.55 12.36
N ILE A 70 -0.98 19.77 11.77
CA ILE A 70 -1.63 21.09 11.75
C ILE A 70 -1.98 21.55 13.17
N SER A 71 -2.48 20.65 14.02
CA SER A 71 -2.92 20.98 15.38
C SER A 71 -1.75 21.32 16.32
N GLU A 72 -0.59 20.70 16.10
CA GLU A 72 0.62 20.89 16.92
C GLU A 72 1.49 22.06 16.44
N GLY A 73 1.13 22.70 15.32
CA GLY A 73 1.84 23.87 14.80
C GLY A 73 3.07 23.54 13.97
N ALA A 74 3.04 22.44 13.22
CA ALA A 74 4.14 22.02 12.36
C ALA A 74 4.58 23.11 11.36
N ILE A 75 5.89 23.16 11.09
CA ILE A 75 6.48 24.13 10.15
C ILE A 75 6.74 23.43 8.82
N TRP A 76 6.14 23.94 7.75
CA TRP A 76 6.39 23.44 6.39
C TRP A 76 7.70 24.00 5.81
N ASP A 77 8.62 23.12 5.39
CA ASP A 77 9.81 23.49 4.62
C ASP A 77 9.49 23.57 3.13
N GLY A 78 9.15 24.77 2.65
CA GLY A 78 8.89 25.00 1.22
C GLY A 78 10.08 24.74 0.30
N ARG A 79 11.33 24.69 0.80
CA ARG A 79 12.52 24.39 -0.04
C ARG A 79 12.74 22.89 -0.21
N ARG A 80 12.39 22.10 0.80
CA ARG A 80 12.59 20.64 0.81
C ARG A 80 11.30 19.85 0.59
N MET A 81 10.17 20.53 0.42
CA MET A 81 8.84 19.94 0.23
C MET A 81 8.51 18.90 1.31
N ARG A 82 8.81 19.22 2.57
CA ARG A 82 8.60 18.34 3.72
C ARG A 82 8.21 19.13 4.95
N GLU A 83 7.54 18.45 5.87
CA GLU A 83 7.27 18.95 7.20
C GLU A 83 8.52 18.90 8.08
N ILE A 84 8.69 19.88 8.96
CA ILE A 84 9.69 19.88 10.03
C ILE A 84 8.93 20.01 11.36
N ALA A 85 9.24 19.12 12.31
CA ALA A 85 8.73 19.24 13.67
C ALA A 85 9.18 20.57 14.30
N ALA A 86 8.29 21.19 15.07
CA ALA A 86 8.54 22.45 15.79
C ALA A 86 9.59 22.28 16.90
#